data_AF-X1C8T6-F1
#
_entry.id   AF-X1C8T6-F1
#
_cell.length_a   1.000
_cell.length_b   1.000
_cell.length_c   1.000
_cell.angle_alpha   90.00
_cell.angle_beta   90.00
_cell.angle_gamma   90.00
#
_symmetry.space_group_name_H-M   'P 1'
#
loop_
_entity.id
_entity.type
_entity.pdbx_description
1 polymer ?
#
loop_
_entity_poly.entity_id
_entity_poly.type
_entity_poly.pdbx_seq_one_letter_code
_entity_poly.pdbx_strand_id
1 'polypeptide(L)'
;MGVPDLLTCDWFNPEGSKANTTKKDYEPIPLNAVVVKKWDNKTPPLEKQVVFVTNIDVRDPFITFDRYDERSLMENNLFREVKQNWHLEHPPKKTKEGVYIQTYTTMAMKALTTAFLKWQEEQLQLEALGGQSTWQMYRRKLKVLNRNKLIVFIGSHFGIFPSHEVFMLVNVPVYKTEEELNISREQIYAKYTDVSLTENS
;
A
#
# COMPACT_ATOMS: atom_id res chain seq x y z
N MET A 1 -25.09 3.15 26.98
CA MET A 1 -25.71 4.38 27.54
C MET A 1 -24.59 5.36 27.80
N GLY A 2 -24.69 6.60 27.29
CA GLY A 2 -23.74 7.65 27.60
C GLY A 2 -24.02 8.30 28.95
N VAL A 3 -22.97 8.63 29.67
CA VAL A 3 -22.98 9.37 30.94
C VAL A 3 -21.99 10.53 30.79
N PRO A 4 -22.48 11.75 30.51
CA PRO A 4 -21.61 12.91 30.33
C PRO A 4 -21.13 13.45 31.69
N ASP A 5 -20.07 14.26 31.66
CA ASP A 5 -19.61 15.14 32.74
C ASP A 5 -19.38 14.42 34.07
N LEU A 6 -18.79 13.21 34.04
CA LEU A 6 -18.47 12.45 35.25
C LEU A 6 -17.41 13.17 36.09
N LEU A 7 -16.34 13.58 35.41
CA LEU A 7 -15.17 14.24 35.97
C LEU A 7 -14.56 15.13 34.90
N THR A 8 -13.48 15.81 35.24
CA THR A 8 -12.65 16.52 34.28
C THR A 8 -11.22 16.01 34.31
N CYS A 9 -10.56 16.06 33.16
CA CYS A 9 -9.16 15.73 32.96
C CYS A 9 -8.36 17.01 32.72
N ASP A 10 -7.45 17.30 33.63
CA ASP A 10 -6.55 18.46 33.61
C ASP A 10 -5.16 18.13 33.07
N TRP A 11 -4.77 16.85 33.10
CA TRP A 11 -3.46 16.36 32.65
C TRP A 11 -3.39 16.01 31.15
N PHE A 12 -4.53 15.77 30.48
CA PHE A 12 -4.59 15.49 29.05
C PHE A 12 -4.99 16.73 28.25
N ASN A 13 -4.29 17.00 27.15
CA ASN A 13 -4.69 18.04 26.20
C ASN A 13 -4.42 17.61 24.74
N PRO A 14 -5.40 17.75 23.82
CA PRO A 14 -5.22 17.42 22.40
C PRO A 14 -4.13 18.24 21.70
N GLU A 15 -3.83 19.44 22.17
CA GLU A 15 -2.72 20.28 21.67
C GLU A 15 -1.35 19.82 22.19
N GLY A 16 -1.32 18.79 23.03
CA GLY A 16 -0.12 18.20 23.58
C GLY A 16 0.68 19.16 24.46
N SER A 17 2.01 19.11 24.34
CA SER A 17 2.94 19.92 25.15
C SER A 17 2.85 21.43 24.92
N LYS A 18 2.12 21.88 23.90
CA LYS A 18 1.88 23.30 23.62
C LYS A 18 0.76 23.88 24.48
N ALA A 19 -0.07 23.03 25.09
CA ALA A 19 -1.14 23.45 25.96
C ALA A 19 -0.58 23.99 27.28
N ASN A 20 -0.93 25.23 27.61
CA ASN A 20 -0.59 25.82 28.90
C ASN A 20 -1.72 25.53 29.90
N THR A 21 -1.73 24.30 30.41
CA THR A 21 -2.74 23.79 31.35
C THR A 21 -2.68 24.46 32.74
N THR A 22 -1.63 25.24 33.02
CA THR A 22 -1.43 26.00 34.26
C THR A 22 -2.06 27.39 34.24
N LYS A 23 -2.69 27.82 33.12
CA LYS A 23 -3.39 29.11 33.06
C LYS A 23 -4.62 29.12 33.96
N LYS A 24 -4.92 30.28 34.56
CA LYS A 24 -6.10 30.46 35.43
C LYS A 24 -7.43 30.24 34.69
N ASP A 25 -7.46 30.53 33.39
CA ASP A 25 -8.64 30.38 32.54
C ASP A 25 -8.65 29.05 31.75
N TYR A 26 -7.84 28.08 32.18
CA TYR A 26 -7.84 26.76 31.54
C TYR A 26 -9.13 26.02 31.88
N GLU A 27 -9.89 25.64 30.86
CA GLU A 27 -11.05 24.76 31.01
C GLU A 27 -10.60 23.30 30.90
N PRO A 28 -10.72 22.50 31.99
CA PRO A 28 -10.41 21.09 31.96
C PRO A 28 -11.31 20.32 31.00
N ILE A 29 -10.78 19.27 30.37
CA ILE A 29 -11.53 18.48 29.39
C ILE A 29 -12.52 17.56 30.13
N PRO A 30 -13.81 17.52 29.78
CA PRO A 30 -14.75 16.61 30.44
C PRO A 30 -14.39 15.15 30.16
N LEU A 31 -14.46 14.34 31.21
CA LEU A 31 -14.44 12.89 31.15
C LEU A 31 -15.87 12.39 31.26
N ASN A 32 -16.26 11.64 30.25
CA ASN A 32 -17.54 11.00 30.09
C ASN A 32 -17.36 9.48 30.22
N ALA A 33 -18.46 8.75 30.28
CA ALA A 33 -18.43 7.30 30.16
C ALA A 33 -19.53 6.75 29.27
N VAL A 34 -19.24 5.58 28.71
CA VAL A 34 -20.22 4.72 28.07
C VAL A 34 -20.34 3.43 28.87
N VAL A 35 -21.54 3.17 29.39
CA VAL A 35 -21.86 1.97 30.16
C VAL A 35 -22.58 0.96 29.27
N VAL A 36 -22.04 -0.26 29.20
CA VAL A 36 -22.64 -1.40 28.51
C VAL A 36 -23.66 -2.07 29.41
N LYS A 37 -24.96 -1.87 29.13
CA LYS A 37 -26.05 -2.47 29.93
C LYS A 37 -26.34 -3.92 29.55
N LYS A 38 -26.18 -4.25 28.26
CA LYS A 38 -26.41 -5.59 27.72
C LYS A 38 -25.31 -5.90 26.70
N TRP A 39 -24.85 -7.14 26.73
CA TRP A 39 -23.89 -7.70 25.79
C TRP A 39 -24.44 -9.04 25.30
N ASP A 40 -24.49 -9.27 23.99
CA ASP A 40 -25.06 -10.50 23.42
C ASP A 40 -26.44 -10.83 24.01
N ASN A 41 -27.33 -9.82 24.08
CA ASN A 41 -28.66 -9.87 24.68
C ASN A 41 -28.73 -10.29 26.17
N LYS A 42 -27.59 -10.39 26.86
CA LYS A 42 -27.49 -10.74 28.28
C LYS A 42 -27.00 -9.56 29.10
N THR A 43 -27.51 -9.42 30.31
CA THR A 43 -26.94 -8.45 31.27
C THR A 43 -25.69 -9.09 31.88
N PRO A 44 -24.49 -8.51 31.71
CA PRO A 44 -23.29 -9.07 32.30
C PRO A 44 -23.36 -9.00 33.84
N PRO A 45 -22.78 -9.99 34.55
CA PRO A 45 -22.66 -9.93 36.01
C PRO A 45 -21.82 -8.71 36.40
N LEU A 46 -22.00 -8.22 37.63
CA LEU A 46 -21.41 -6.97 38.12
C LEU A 46 -19.89 -6.88 37.86
N GLU A 47 -19.18 -7.97 38.10
CA GLU A 47 -17.72 -8.10 37.91
C GLU A 47 -17.25 -8.07 36.44
N LYS A 48 -18.16 -8.24 35.48
CA LYS A 48 -17.90 -8.19 34.03
C LYS A 48 -18.60 -7.01 33.35
N GLN A 49 -19.13 -6.07 34.12
CA GLN A 49 -19.69 -4.85 33.54
C GLN A 49 -18.59 -4.01 32.92
N VAL A 50 -18.80 -3.64 31.66
CA VAL A 50 -17.83 -2.86 30.89
C VAL A 50 -18.25 -1.40 30.89
N VAL A 51 -17.31 -0.54 31.30
CA VAL A 51 -17.44 0.91 31.26
C VAL A 51 -16.26 1.48 30.50
N PHE A 52 -16.55 2.23 29.44
CA PHE A 52 -15.54 2.95 28.68
C PHE A 52 -15.47 4.38 29.18
N VAL A 53 -14.32 4.79 29.71
CA VAL A 53 -14.07 6.19 30.07
C VAL A 53 -13.50 6.90 28.85
N THR A 54 -14.08 8.04 28.48
CA THR A 54 -13.74 8.75 27.25
C THR A 54 -13.85 10.26 27.42
N ASN A 55 -13.07 11.03 26.67
CA ASN A 55 -13.21 12.48 26.54
C ASN A 55 -14.05 12.88 25.30
N ILE A 56 -14.63 11.90 24.60
CA ILE A 56 -15.49 12.12 23.43
C ILE A 56 -16.92 12.37 23.91
N ASP A 57 -17.70 13.11 23.13
CA ASP A 57 -19.14 13.24 23.35
C ASP A 57 -19.81 11.85 23.36
N VAL A 58 -20.70 11.64 24.35
CA VAL A 58 -21.40 10.38 24.59
C VAL A 58 -22.89 10.43 24.24
N ARG A 59 -23.34 11.50 23.56
CA ARG A 59 -24.69 11.57 22.96
C ARG A 59 -24.97 10.36 22.08
N ASP A 60 -23.99 9.95 21.28
CA ASP A 60 -24.00 8.68 20.59
C ASP A 60 -22.96 7.73 21.21
N PRO A 61 -23.37 6.85 22.14
CA PRO A 61 -22.46 5.95 22.83
C PRO A 61 -21.87 4.86 21.93
N PHE A 62 -22.44 4.62 20.74
CA PHE A 62 -21.90 3.62 19.81
C PHE A 62 -20.59 4.07 19.18
N ILE A 63 -20.40 5.38 18.96
CA ILE A 63 -19.14 5.92 18.43
C ILE A 63 -17.97 5.60 19.35
N THR A 64 -18.13 5.81 20.66
CA THR A 64 -17.09 5.45 21.64
C THR A 64 -16.84 3.96 21.67
N PHE A 65 -17.91 3.16 21.58
CA PHE A 65 -17.82 1.71 21.58
C PHE A 65 -17.05 1.19 20.35
N ASP A 66 -17.44 1.62 19.15
CA ASP A 66 -16.82 1.22 17.88
C ASP A 66 -15.33 1.62 17.84
N ARG A 67 -15.00 2.83 18.32
CA ARG A 67 -13.60 3.25 18.45
C ARG A 67 -12.81 2.40 19.44
N TYR A 68 -13.45 1.93 20.51
CA TYR A 68 -12.78 1.02 21.43
C TYR A 68 -12.61 -0.37 20.81
N ASP A 69 -13.54 -0.82 19.97
CA ASP A 69 -13.45 -2.10 19.26
C ASP A 69 -12.21 -2.18 18.36
N GLU A 70 -11.79 -1.05 17.76
CA GLU A 70 -10.52 -0.93 17.01
C GLU A 70 -9.28 -1.31 17.84
N ARG A 71 -9.35 -1.30 19.18
CA ARG A 71 -8.27 -1.80 20.05
C ARG A 71 -7.92 -3.25 19.75
N SER A 72 -8.93 -4.07 19.45
CA SER A 72 -8.73 -5.48 19.11
C SER A 72 -7.89 -5.65 17.83
N LEU A 73 -7.99 -4.70 16.88
CA LEU A 73 -7.16 -4.67 15.67
C LEU A 73 -5.69 -4.44 16.03
N MET A 74 -5.40 -3.52 16.95
CA MET A 74 -4.02 -3.27 17.38
C MET A 74 -3.42 -4.51 18.07
N GLU A 75 -4.17 -5.19 18.93
CA GLU A 75 -3.69 -6.40 19.59
C GLU A 75 -3.42 -7.53 18.59
N ASN A 76 -4.37 -7.80 17.70
CA ASN A 76 -4.29 -8.93 16.79
C ASN A 76 -3.38 -8.71 15.58
N ASN A 77 -3.37 -7.50 15.01
CA ASN A 77 -2.65 -7.20 13.75
C ASN A 77 -1.30 -6.52 13.99
N LEU A 78 -1.08 -5.87 15.14
CA LEU A 78 0.22 -5.30 15.48
C LEU A 78 0.95 -6.18 16.50
N PHE A 79 0.45 -6.31 17.73
CA PHE A 79 1.22 -6.94 18.79
C PHE A 79 1.44 -8.44 18.58
N ARG A 80 0.39 -9.18 18.27
CA ARG A 80 0.50 -10.62 18.03
C ARG A 80 1.39 -10.91 16.82
N GLU A 81 1.17 -10.20 15.72
CA GLU A 81 1.94 -10.39 14.49
C GLU A 81 3.43 -10.05 14.69
N VAL A 82 3.74 -8.93 15.32
CA VAL A 82 5.12 -8.48 15.52
C VAL A 82 5.89 -9.42 16.46
N LYS A 83 5.22 -9.98 17.48
CA LYS A 83 5.84 -10.98 18.36
C LYS A 83 6.07 -12.32 17.65
N GLN A 84 5.04 -12.85 16.99
CA GLN A 84 5.07 -14.20 16.43
C GLN A 84 5.80 -14.28 15.08
N ASN A 85 5.49 -13.38 14.15
CA ASN A 85 5.97 -13.45 12.77
C ASN A 85 7.21 -12.59 12.51
N TRP A 86 7.41 -11.54 13.32
CA TRP A 86 8.55 -10.64 13.18
C TRP A 86 9.58 -10.78 14.30
N HIS A 87 9.40 -11.77 15.17
CA HIS A 87 10.35 -12.16 16.22
C HIS A 87 10.82 -10.98 17.08
N LEU A 88 9.92 -10.05 17.42
CA LEU A 88 10.25 -8.89 18.24
C LEU A 88 10.90 -9.28 19.58
N GLU A 89 10.52 -10.43 20.13
CA GLU A 89 11.03 -10.94 21.42
C GLU A 89 12.42 -11.59 21.30
N HIS A 90 13.04 -11.59 20.12
CA HIS A 90 14.35 -12.21 19.86
C HIS A 90 15.37 -11.18 19.35
N PRO A 91 15.84 -10.26 20.21
CA PRO A 91 16.84 -9.29 19.83
C PRO A 91 18.19 -9.96 19.50
N PRO A 92 19.01 -9.38 18.61
CA PRO A 92 20.29 -9.95 18.20
C PRO A 92 21.30 -10.06 19.36
N LYS A 93 21.15 -9.20 20.38
CA LYS A 93 21.87 -9.30 21.67
C LYS A 93 20.90 -9.00 22.81
N LYS A 94 21.02 -9.74 23.91
CA LYS A 94 20.27 -9.51 25.17
C LYS A 94 20.84 -8.33 25.97
N THR A 95 21.03 -7.19 25.31
CA THR A 95 21.40 -5.91 25.94
C THR A 95 20.30 -4.89 25.70
N LYS A 96 20.31 -3.79 26.46
CA LYS A 96 19.36 -2.69 26.31
C LYS A 96 19.35 -2.15 24.88
N GLU A 97 20.52 -1.96 24.31
CA GLU A 97 20.74 -1.45 22.94
C GLU A 97 20.24 -2.46 21.90
N GLY A 98 20.48 -3.76 22.13
CA GLY A 98 19.99 -4.83 21.26
C GLY A 98 18.46 -4.88 21.20
N VAL A 99 17.80 -4.69 22.34
CA VAL A 99 16.33 -4.58 22.41
C VAL A 99 15.83 -3.33 21.68
N TYR A 100 16.50 -2.18 21.83
CA TYR A 100 16.11 -0.96 21.10
C TYR A 100 16.21 -1.12 19.60
N ILE A 101 17.36 -1.60 19.10
CA ILE A 101 17.55 -1.79 17.66
C ILE A 101 16.51 -2.77 17.11
N GLN A 102 16.27 -3.89 17.80
CA GLN A 102 15.23 -4.85 17.39
C GLN A 102 13.85 -4.19 17.35
N THR A 103 13.49 -3.45 18.38
CA THR A 103 12.17 -2.83 18.48
C THR A 103 11.95 -1.81 17.37
N TYR A 104 12.87 -0.87 17.18
CA TYR A 104 12.74 0.16 16.15
C TYR A 104 12.76 -0.43 14.75
N THR A 105 13.69 -1.34 14.47
CA THR A 105 13.84 -1.94 13.14
C THR A 105 12.61 -2.77 12.79
N THR A 106 12.15 -3.63 13.69
CA THR A 106 10.97 -4.47 13.46
C THR A 106 9.71 -3.63 13.28
N MET A 107 9.49 -2.62 14.12
CA MET A 107 8.31 -1.75 14.01
C MET A 107 8.34 -0.91 12.72
N ALA A 108 9.51 -0.37 12.34
CA ALA A 108 9.67 0.39 11.09
C ALA A 108 9.44 -0.51 9.86
N MET A 109 10.01 -1.71 9.84
CA MET A 109 9.81 -2.67 8.76
C MET A 109 8.34 -3.08 8.66
N LYS A 110 7.69 -3.41 9.78
CA LYS A 110 6.26 -3.74 9.80
C LYS A 110 5.41 -2.59 9.26
N ALA A 111 5.70 -1.35 9.66
CA ALA A 111 4.98 -0.18 9.17
C ALA A 111 5.18 0.02 7.66
N LEU A 112 6.42 -0.04 7.16
CA LEU A 112 6.73 0.09 5.74
C LEU A 112 6.06 -1.01 4.90
N THR A 113 6.16 -2.26 5.34
CA THR A 113 5.52 -3.39 4.65
C THR A 113 4.01 -3.25 4.65
N THR A 114 3.39 -2.86 5.76
CA THR A 114 1.94 -2.67 5.85
C THR A 114 1.48 -1.51 4.95
N ALA A 115 2.20 -0.39 4.94
CA ALA A 115 1.92 0.75 4.06
C ALA A 115 2.06 0.36 2.58
N PHE A 116 3.09 -0.40 2.23
CA PHE A 116 3.29 -0.89 0.87
C PHE A 116 2.18 -1.84 0.42
N LEU A 117 1.74 -2.78 1.28
CA LEU A 117 0.64 -3.68 0.98
C LEU A 117 -0.68 -2.93 0.80
N LYS A 118 -0.98 -1.96 1.67
CA LYS A 118 -2.17 -1.11 1.54
C LYS A 118 -2.14 -0.31 0.24
N TRP A 119 -0.99 0.29 -0.09
CA TRP A 119 -0.81 0.98 -1.35
C TRP A 119 -1.04 0.04 -2.54
N GLN A 120 -0.54 -1.20 -2.51
CA GLN A 120 -0.77 -2.18 -3.59
C GLN A 120 -2.27 -2.49 -3.76
N GLU A 121 -3.00 -2.66 -2.66
CA GLU A 121 -4.45 -2.89 -2.67
C GLU A 121 -5.19 -1.71 -3.32
N GLU A 122 -4.84 -0.48 -2.96
CA GLU A 122 -5.36 0.74 -3.58
C GLU A 122 -5.07 0.78 -5.08
N GLN A 123 -3.88 0.37 -5.52
CA GLN A 123 -3.57 0.27 -6.95
C GLN A 123 -4.44 -0.72 -7.70
N LEU A 124 -4.70 -1.89 -7.10
CA LEU A 124 -5.57 -2.90 -7.71
C LEU A 124 -7.01 -2.41 -7.82
N GLN A 125 -7.51 -1.70 -6.81
CA GLN A 125 -8.83 -1.09 -6.86
C GLN A 125 -8.92 0.00 -7.94
N LEU A 126 -7.88 0.83 -8.09
CA LEU A 126 -7.79 1.83 -9.15
C LEU A 126 -7.81 1.19 -10.55
N GLU A 127 -7.06 0.10 -10.76
CA GLU A 127 -7.05 -0.64 -12.02
C GLU A 127 -8.43 -1.24 -12.35
N ALA A 128 -9.09 -1.84 -11.37
CA ALA A 128 -10.43 -2.43 -11.53
C ALA A 128 -11.49 -1.38 -11.92
N LEU A 129 -11.31 -0.14 -11.46
CA LEU A 129 -12.15 0.99 -11.81
C LEU A 129 -11.76 1.66 -13.14
N GLY A 130 -10.77 1.11 -13.87
CA GLY A 130 -10.25 1.69 -15.12
C GLY A 130 -9.43 2.97 -14.89
N GLY A 131 -9.11 3.29 -13.63
CA GLY A 131 -8.23 4.37 -13.25
C GLY A 131 -6.77 4.03 -13.53
N GLN A 132 -5.91 5.06 -13.52
CA GLN A 132 -4.48 4.84 -13.64
C GLN A 132 -3.93 4.21 -12.36
N SER A 133 -3.35 3.02 -12.48
CA SER A 133 -2.62 2.36 -11.40
C SER A 133 -1.10 2.38 -11.61
N THR A 134 -0.38 2.18 -10.53
CA THR A 134 1.02 2.53 -10.35
C THR A 134 2.01 1.43 -10.86
N TRP A 135 3.29 1.53 -10.49
CA TRP A 135 4.55 1.14 -11.15
C TRP A 135 4.69 -0.29 -11.72
N GLN A 136 3.81 -1.24 -11.43
CA GLN A 136 3.88 -2.59 -12.00
C GLN A 136 2.87 -2.86 -13.12
N MET A 137 1.71 -2.18 -13.16
CA MET A 137 0.94 -2.05 -14.40
C MET A 137 1.83 -1.43 -15.48
N TYR A 138 2.54 -0.36 -15.11
CA TYR A 138 3.63 0.28 -15.85
C TYR A 138 4.72 -0.71 -16.32
N ARG A 139 5.28 -1.57 -15.44
CA ARG A 139 6.32 -2.54 -15.84
C ARG A 139 5.80 -3.70 -16.71
N ARG A 140 4.58 -4.19 -16.51
CA ARG A 140 4.00 -5.26 -17.35
C ARG A 140 3.55 -4.77 -18.72
N LYS A 141 3.03 -3.54 -18.84
CA LYS A 141 2.74 -2.90 -20.12
C LYS A 141 4.01 -2.72 -20.97
N LEU A 142 5.11 -2.31 -20.34
CA LEU A 142 6.43 -2.21 -20.98
C LEU A 142 6.98 -3.57 -21.45
N LYS A 143 6.79 -4.65 -20.67
CA LYS A 143 7.21 -6.00 -21.09
C LYS A 143 6.40 -6.53 -22.28
N VAL A 144 5.10 -6.21 -22.36
CA VAL A 144 4.22 -6.66 -23.45
C VAL A 144 4.49 -5.87 -24.75
N LEU A 145 4.67 -4.55 -24.70
CA LEU A 145 4.93 -3.69 -25.89
C LEU A 145 6.31 -3.91 -26.55
N ASN A 146 7.29 -4.38 -25.78
CA ASN A 146 8.65 -4.57 -26.28
C ASN A 146 9.01 -6.05 -26.45
N ARG A 147 8.04 -6.96 -26.33
CA ARG A 147 8.27 -8.41 -26.38
C ARG A 147 8.83 -8.88 -27.73
N ASN A 148 8.51 -8.16 -28.80
CA ASN A 148 8.85 -8.49 -30.18
C ASN A 148 9.94 -7.58 -30.78
N LYS A 149 10.75 -6.92 -29.95
CA LYS A 149 11.89 -6.10 -30.41
C LYS A 149 13.20 -6.79 -30.10
N LEU A 150 14.14 -6.70 -31.03
CA LEU A 150 15.49 -7.25 -30.95
C LEU A 150 16.51 -6.11 -30.97
N ILE A 151 17.62 -6.29 -30.25
CA ILE A 151 18.78 -5.42 -30.33
C ILE A 151 19.80 -6.11 -31.24
N VAL A 152 20.13 -5.47 -32.37
CA VAL A 152 21.06 -6.00 -33.38
C VAL A 152 22.36 -5.20 -33.32
N PHE A 153 23.50 -5.90 -33.29
CA PHE A 153 24.83 -5.30 -33.26
C PHE A 153 25.58 -5.60 -34.56
N ILE A 154 26.14 -4.58 -35.22
CA ILE A 154 26.99 -4.71 -36.41
C ILE A 154 28.26 -3.87 -36.19
N GLY A 155 29.39 -4.54 -35.98
CA GLY A 155 30.66 -3.87 -35.66
C GLY A 155 30.53 -2.99 -34.41
N SER A 156 30.82 -1.70 -34.54
CA SER A 156 30.69 -0.69 -33.46
C SER A 156 29.29 -0.06 -33.35
N HIS A 157 28.30 -0.52 -34.12
CA HIS A 157 26.97 0.07 -34.18
C HIS A 157 25.91 -0.89 -33.63
N PHE A 158 24.85 -0.35 -33.03
CA PHE A 158 23.68 -1.12 -32.60
C PHE A 158 22.39 -0.44 -33.02
N GLY A 159 21.33 -1.22 -33.22
CA GLY A 159 19.99 -0.74 -33.50
C GLY A 159 18.93 -1.63 -32.87
N ILE A 160 17.73 -1.08 -32.67
CA ILE A 160 16.58 -1.80 -32.08
C ILE A 160 15.51 -1.95 -33.16
N PHE A 161 15.14 -3.19 -33.47
CA PHE A 161 14.24 -3.51 -34.59
C PHE A 161 13.15 -4.48 -34.16
N PRO A 162 11.93 -4.40 -34.73
CA PRO A 162 10.95 -5.48 -34.62
C PRO A 162 11.53 -6.79 -35.15
N SER A 163 11.19 -7.90 -34.51
CA SER A 163 11.74 -9.22 -34.86
C SER A 163 11.47 -9.62 -36.32
N HIS A 164 10.27 -9.32 -36.83
CA HIS A 164 9.90 -9.67 -38.22
C HIS A 164 10.71 -8.90 -39.27
N GLU A 165 10.99 -7.61 -39.07
CA GLU A 165 11.79 -6.81 -40.01
C GLU A 165 13.23 -7.33 -40.12
N VAL A 166 13.82 -7.72 -39.00
CA VAL A 166 15.17 -8.33 -38.97
C VAL A 166 15.18 -9.64 -39.75
N PHE A 167 14.21 -10.51 -39.54
CA PHE A 167 14.15 -11.79 -40.24
C PHE A 167 13.97 -11.62 -41.75
N MET A 168 13.17 -10.64 -42.19
CA MET A 168 13.00 -10.33 -43.61
C MET A 168 14.28 -9.75 -44.25
N LEU A 169 14.97 -8.82 -43.59
CA LEU A 169 16.19 -8.21 -44.13
C LEU A 169 17.35 -9.23 -44.27
N VAL A 170 17.46 -10.14 -43.31
CA VAL A 170 18.46 -11.22 -43.28
C VAL A 170 18.04 -12.41 -44.17
N ASN A 171 16.88 -12.33 -44.84
CA ASN A 171 16.36 -13.38 -45.73
C ASN A 171 16.14 -14.73 -45.02
N VAL A 172 15.72 -14.70 -43.76
CA VAL A 172 15.35 -15.89 -43.00
C VAL A 172 13.90 -16.24 -43.32
N PRO A 173 13.58 -17.47 -43.75
CA PRO A 173 12.22 -17.85 -44.08
C PRO A 173 11.37 -17.93 -42.80
N VAL A 174 10.37 -17.03 -42.70
CA VAL A 174 9.36 -17.03 -41.64
C VAL A 174 8.01 -17.25 -42.29
N TYR A 175 7.17 -18.08 -41.67
CA TYR A 175 5.90 -18.51 -42.24
C TYR A 175 4.99 -17.29 -42.52
N LYS A 176 4.55 -17.15 -43.78
CA LYS A 176 3.52 -16.20 -44.28
C LYS A 176 3.64 -14.74 -43.80
N THR A 177 4.84 -14.28 -43.48
CA THR A 177 5.01 -12.95 -42.87
C THR A 177 4.73 -11.81 -43.86
N GLU A 178 5.07 -11.99 -45.14
CA GLU A 178 4.78 -11.00 -46.19
C GLU A 178 3.28 -10.93 -46.53
N GLU A 179 2.58 -12.07 -46.54
CA GLU A 179 1.13 -12.15 -46.80
C GLU A 179 0.29 -11.66 -45.62
N GLU A 180 0.67 -11.99 -44.39
CA GLU A 180 -0.09 -11.62 -43.17
C GLU A 180 0.11 -10.15 -42.79
N LEU A 181 1.29 -9.59 -43.07
CA LEU A 181 1.60 -8.19 -42.76
C LEU A 181 1.49 -7.27 -43.99
N ASN A 182 1.32 -7.82 -45.21
CA ASN A 182 1.25 -7.10 -46.49
C ASN A 182 2.44 -6.13 -46.71
N ILE A 183 3.65 -6.59 -46.36
CA ILE A 183 4.91 -5.82 -46.43
C ILE A 183 5.95 -6.65 -47.18
N SER A 184 6.69 -6.04 -48.12
CA SER A 184 7.79 -6.69 -48.84
C SER A 184 9.17 -6.35 -48.26
N ARG A 185 10.14 -7.24 -48.42
CA ARG A 185 11.54 -7.01 -48.00
C ARG A 185 12.13 -5.72 -48.59
N GLU A 186 11.83 -5.47 -49.84
CA GLU A 186 12.24 -4.27 -50.56
C GLU A 186 11.70 -3.00 -49.88
N GLN A 187 10.45 -3.02 -49.39
CA GLN A 187 9.82 -1.86 -48.74
C GLN A 187 10.48 -1.58 -47.39
N ILE A 188 10.84 -2.63 -46.66
CA ILE A 188 11.60 -2.51 -45.41
C ILE A 188 13.00 -1.99 -45.69
N TYR A 189 13.67 -2.45 -46.75
CA TYR A 189 15.00 -1.96 -47.11
C TYR A 189 14.96 -0.47 -47.50
N ALA A 190 13.99 -0.07 -48.31
CA ALA A 190 13.72 1.31 -48.71
C ALA A 190 13.50 2.23 -47.50
N LYS A 191 12.73 1.78 -46.50
CA LYS A 191 12.49 2.48 -45.23
C LYS A 191 13.77 2.85 -44.48
N TYR A 192 14.84 2.07 -44.63
CA TYR A 192 16.11 2.28 -43.93
C TYR A 192 17.24 2.84 -44.80
N THR A 193 17.02 2.99 -46.11
CA THR A 193 18.05 3.42 -47.06
C THR A 193 17.66 4.66 -47.88
N ASP A 194 16.48 5.25 -47.67
CA ASP A 194 15.93 6.38 -48.45
C ASP A 194 15.86 6.10 -49.97
N VAL A 195 15.89 4.83 -50.38
CA VAL A 195 15.79 4.42 -51.79
C VAL A 195 14.34 4.05 -52.11
N SER A 196 13.66 4.83 -52.95
CA SER A 196 12.29 4.56 -53.39
C SER A 196 12.22 3.29 -54.25
N LEU A 197 11.26 2.41 -53.96
CA LEU A 197 11.02 1.21 -54.75
C LEU A 197 10.30 1.53 -56.05
N THR A 198 10.91 1.13 -57.17
CA THR A 198 10.23 1.05 -58.45
C THR A 198 9.58 -0.34 -58.57
N GLU A 199 8.26 -0.39 -58.42
CA GLU A 199 7.43 -1.57 -58.64
C GLU A 199 7.61 -2.10 -60.07
N ASN A 200 7.88 -3.40 -60.23
CA ASN A 200 7.71 -4.09 -61.51
C ASN A 200 7.04 -5.46 -61.31
N SER A 201 5.76 -5.48 -61.69
CA SER A 201 4.95 -6.54 -62.32
C SER A 201 4.84 -7.92 -61.68
#